data_AF-A0A7X8QBN3-F1
#
_entry.id   AF-A0A7X8QBN3-F1
#
_cell.length_a   1.000
_cell.length_b   1.000
_cell.length_c   1.000
_cell.angle_alpha   90.00
_cell.angle_beta   90.00
_cell.angle_gamma   90.00
#
_symmetry.space_group_name_H-M   'P 1'
#
loop_
_entity.id
_entity.type
_entity.pdbx_description
1 polymer ?
#
loop_
_entity_poly.entity_id
_entity_poly.type
_entity_poly.pdbx_seq_one_letter_code
_entity_poly.pdbx_strand_id
1 'polypeptide(L)'
;MRRGGIFVEVAVSILLFSVGILALTGTLFYGVKMVAESREETVKEQEYRNLVEKEILSIIREPSYDPSGTPLPDDEMIINTKPVPFTLYKYKQEDRTDTEIYLIKGGN
;
A
#
# COMPACT_ATOMS: atom_id res chain seq x y z
N MET A 1 20.71 36.04 -52.22
CA MET A 1 19.99 35.78 -50.95
C MET A 1 19.61 34.29 -50.89
N ARG A 2 20.47 33.41 -50.35
CA ARG A 2 20.18 31.97 -50.16
C ARG A 2 20.71 31.37 -48.85
N ARG A 3 21.52 32.12 -48.09
CA ARG A 3 22.10 31.65 -46.81
C ARG A 3 21.14 31.74 -45.62
N GLY A 4 20.17 32.65 -45.63
CA GLY A 4 19.25 32.84 -44.49
C GLY A 4 18.29 31.68 -44.23
N GLY A 5 17.83 30.99 -45.29
CA GLY A 5 16.88 29.88 -45.14
C GLY A 5 17.47 28.64 -44.45
N ILE A 6 18.73 28.33 -44.73
CA ILE A 6 19.42 27.14 -44.20
C ILE A 6 19.62 27.27 -42.67
N PHE A 7 19.96 28.45 -42.17
CA PHE A 7 20.12 28.67 -40.73
C PHE A 7 18.80 28.56 -39.96
N VAL A 8 17.70 29.03 -40.55
CA VAL A 8 16.37 28.91 -39.95
C VAL A 8 15.93 27.45 -39.90
N GLU A 9 16.14 26.71 -40.97
CA GLU A 9 15.75 25.30 -41.07
C GLU A 9 16.53 24.41 -40.08
N VAL A 10 17.83 24.69 -39.89
CA VAL A 10 18.65 24.03 -38.87
C VAL A 10 18.20 24.40 -37.46
N ALA A 11 17.89 25.67 -37.20
CA ALA A 11 17.38 26.10 -35.89
C ALA A 11 16.03 25.46 -35.54
N VAL A 12 15.12 25.36 -36.50
CA VAL A 12 13.82 24.68 -36.34
C VAL A 12 14.02 23.19 -36.09
N SER A 13 14.95 22.54 -36.80
CA SER A 13 15.27 21.12 -36.60
C SER A 13 15.81 20.84 -35.20
N ILE A 14 16.71 21.70 -34.69
CA ILE A 14 17.25 21.59 -33.33
C ILE A 14 16.16 21.80 -32.28
N LEU A 15 15.26 22.75 -32.49
CA LEU A 15 14.12 23.01 -31.60
C LEU A 15 13.18 21.81 -31.52
N LEU A 16 12.76 21.27 -32.68
CA LEU A 16 11.89 20.09 -32.73
C LEU A 16 12.55 18.88 -32.08
N PHE A 17 13.85 18.67 -32.33
CA PHE A 17 14.61 17.58 -31.72
C PHE A 17 14.69 17.73 -30.20
N SER A 18 14.94 18.95 -29.71
CA SER A 18 15.05 19.25 -28.28
C SER A 18 13.71 19.06 -27.55
N VAL A 19 12.61 19.49 -28.17
CA VAL A 19 11.25 19.22 -27.65
C VAL A 19 10.96 17.72 -27.62
N GLY A 20 11.37 16.98 -28.66
CA GLY A 20 11.24 15.52 -28.71
C GLY A 20 12.00 14.82 -27.58
N ILE A 21 13.24 15.23 -27.29
CA ILE A 21 14.03 14.68 -26.17
C ILE A 21 13.39 15.01 -24.82
N LEU A 22 12.90 16.23 -24.63
CA LEU A 22 12.25 16.64 -23.39
C LEU A 22 10.96 15.85 -23.15
N ALA A 23 10.15 15.65 -24.19
CA ALA A 23 8.94 14.82 -24.11
C ALA A 23 9.28 13.38 -23.74
N LEU A 24 10.28 12.78 -24.40
CA LEU A 24 10.74 11.42 -24.11
C LEU A 24 11.23 11.30 -22.66
N THR A 25 12.06 12.25 -22.21
CA THR A 25 12.60 12.27 -20.85
C THR A 25 11.48 12.39 -19.82
N GLY A 26 10.49 13.26 -20.05
CA GLY A 26 9.32 13.42 -19.19
C GLY A 26 8.50 12.14 -19.07
N THR A 27 8.25 11.45 -20.19
CA THR A 27 7.51 10.18 -20.19
C THR A 27 8.25 9.05 -19.46
N LEU A 28 9.58 8.96 -19.61
CA LEU A 28 10.39 7.97 -18.90
C LEU A 28 10.43 8.25 -17.40
N PHE A 29 10.61 9.51 -16.98
CA PHE A 29 10.57 9.88 -15.57
C PHE A 29 9.20 9.63 -14.93
N TYR A 30 8.12 9.96 -15.64
CA TYR A 30 6.76 9.70 -15.16
C TYR A 30 6.48 8.21 -15.03
N GLY A 31 6.88 7.40 -16.02
CA GLY A 31 6.74 5.95 -15.98
C GLY A 31 7.54 5.30 -14.85
N VAL A 32 8.80 5.71 -14.65
CA VAL A 32 9.63 5.21 -13.54
C VAL A 32 9.08 5.62 -12.18
N LYS A 33 8.61 6.87 -12.03
CA LYS A 33 7.98 7.36 -10.79
C LYS A 33 6.72 6.56 -10.45
N MET A 34 5.85 6.30 -11.43
CA MET A 34 4.63 5.51 -11.23
C MET A 34 4.94 4.06 -10.82
N VAL A 35 5.98 3.45 -11.40
CA VAL A 35 6.43 2.10 -11.01
C VAL A 35 7.07 2.10 -9.61
N ALA A 36 7.81 3.15 -9.25
CA ALA A 36 8.40 3.29 -7.92
C ALA A 36 7.33 3.49 -6.84
N GLU A 37 6.36 4.39 -7.07
CA GLU A 37 5.23 4.62 -6.16
C GLU A 37 4.37 3.37 -6.00
N SER A 38 4.07 2.65 -7.10
CA SER A 38 3.34 1.39 -7.05
C SER A 38 4.09 0.30 -6.26
N ARG A 39 5.42 0.23 -6.39
CA ARG A 39 6.24 -0.70 -5.60
C ARG A 39 6.26 -0.33 -4.12
N GLU A 40 6.36 0.95 -3.79
CA GLU A 40 6.40 1.39 -2.40
C GLU A 40 5.06 1.13 -1.68
N GLU A 41 3.94 1.38 -2.35
CA GLU A 41 2.61 1.05 -1.82
C GLU A 41 2.41 -0.47 -1.66
N THR A 42 2.87 -1.25 -2.65
CA THR A 42 2.76 -2.72 -2.59
C THR A 42 3.61 -3.32 -1.46
N VAL A 43 4.83 -2.80 -1.26
CA VAL A 43 5.72 -3.26 -0.18
C VAL A 43 5.12 -2.94 1.19
N LYS A 44 4.58 -1.73 1.39
CA LYS A 44 3.91 -1.36 2.65
C LYS A 44 2.68 -2.22 2.94
N GLU A 45 1.89 -2.55 1.92
CA GLU A 45 0.75 -3.46 2.08
C GLU A 45 1.18 -4.90 2.40
N GLN A 46 2.27 -5.38 1.80
CA GLN A 46 2.83 -6.69 2.10
C GLN A 46 3.44 -6.77 3.51
N GLU A 47 4.14 -5.73 3.96
CA GLU A 47 4.69 -5.65 5.32
C GLU A 47 3.57 -5.69 6.37
N TYR A 48 2.47 -4.97 6.14
CA TYR A 48 1.32 -5.00 7.05
C TYR A 48 0.63 -6.36 7.09
N ARG A 49 0.42 -7.00 5.94
CA ARG A 49 -0.11 -8.38 5.87
C ARG A 49 0.79 -9.36 6.61
N ASN A 50 2.10 -9.27 6.41
CA ASN A 50 3.07 -10.14 7.08
C ASN A 50 3.08 -9.93 8.61
N LEU A 51 2.95 -8.70 9.09
CA LEU A 51 2.87 -8.41 10.52
C LEU A 51 1.63 -9.05 11.16
N VAL A 52 0.47 -8.87 10.53
CA VAL A 52 -0.79 -9.42 11.01
C VAL A 52 -0.79 -10.95 10.94
N GLU A 53 -0.27 -11.54 9.86
CA GLU A 53 -0.15 -13.00 9.73
C GLU A 53 0.79 -13.58 10.78
N LYS A 54 1.90 -12.90 11.08
CA LYS A 54 2.81 -13.30 12.16
C LYS A 54 2.13 -13.25 13.53
N GLU A 55 1.30 -12.25 13.79
CA GLU A 55 0.52 -12.12 15.04
C GLU A 55 -0.53 -13.24 15.17
N ILE A 56 -1.23 -13.56 14.08
CA ILE A 56 -2.17 -14.69 14.03
C ILE A 56 -1.43 -16.01 14.30
N LEU A 57 -0.27 -16.21 13.67
CA LEU A 57 0.56 -17.39 13.87
C LEU A 57 1.11 -17.50 15.29
N SER A 58 1.47 -16.38 15.95
CA SER A 58 1.89 -16.42 17.35
C SER A 58 0.74 -16.78 18.29
N ILE A 59 -0.48 -16.29 18.04
CA ILE A 59 -1.68 -16.66 18.83
C ILE A 59 -2.01 -18.15 18.68
N ILE A 60 -1.92 -18.69 17.47
CA ILE A 60 -2.19 -20.13 17.23
C ILE A 60 -1.12 -21.00 17.91
N ARG A 61 0.15 -20.57 17.91
CA ARG A 61 1.26 -21.33 18.46
C ARG A 61 1.34 -21.25 19.99
N GLU A 62 1.01 -20.09 20.56
CA GLU A 62 1.01 -19.83 21.99
C GLU A 62 -0.34 -19.21 22.41
N PRO A 63 -1.28 -20.02 22.94
CA PRO A 63 -2.62 -19.54 23.29
C PRO A 63 -2.65 -18.52 24.44
N SER A 64 -1.52 -18.29 25.13
CA SER A 64 -1.34 -17.23 26.13
C SER A 64 -0.93 -15.88 25.54
N TYR A 65 -0.82 -15.76 24.21
CA TYR A 65 -0.44 -14.51 23.57
C TYR A 65 -1.58 -13.47 23.69
N ASP A 66 -1.23 -12.27 24.16
CA ASP A 66 -2.15 -11.14 24.26
C ASP A 66 -2.05 -10.27 23.00
N PRO A 67 -3.15 -10.12 22.23
CA PRO A 67 -3.12 -9.37 20.99
C PRO A 67 -2.81 -7.89 21.25
N SER A 68 -1.92 -7.32 20.44
CA SER A 68 -1.53 -5.90 20.51
C SER A 68 -2.59 -4.91 20.01
N GLY A 69 -3.71 -5.38 19.44
CA GLY A 69 -4.79 -4.54 18.92
C GLY A 69 -5.60 -3.83 20.01
N THR A 70 -6.39 -2.84 19.62
CA THR A 70 -7.29 -2.17 20.58
C THR A 70 -8.48 -3.10 20.88
N PRO A 71 -8.72 -3.47 22.15
CA PRO A 71 -9.88 -4.30 22.50
C PRO A 71 -11.17 -3.48 22.35
N LEU A 72 -12.13 -4.06 21.65
CA LEU A 72 -13.52 -3.62 21.60
C LEU A 72 -14.32 -4.33 22.71
N PRO A 73 -15.54 -3.86 23.04
CA PRO A 73 -16.35 -4.44 24.10
C PRO A 73 -16.54 -5.96 23.93
N ASP A 74 -16.49 -6.68 25.04
CA ASP A 74 -16.77 -8.11 25.06
C ASP A 74 -18.20 -8.38 24.59
N ASP A 75 -18.37 -9.42 23.78
CA ASP A 75 -19.64 -9.82 23.21
C ASP A 75 -19.72 -11.37 23.18
N GLU A 76 -20.92 -11.92 22.96
CA GLU A 76 -21.16 -13.36 22.99
C GLU A 76 -21.49 -13.89 21.59
N MET A 77 -20.77 -14.94 21.17
CA MET A 77 -21.07 -15.66 19.94
C MET A 77 -21.81 -16.95 20.27
N ILE A 78 -22.92 -17.22 19.58
CA ILE A 78 -23.67 -18.46 19.77
C ILE A 78 -23.08 -19.56 18.89
N ILE A 79 -22.44 -20.56 19.50
CA ILE A 79 -21.90 -21.75 18.82
C ILE A 79 -22.62 -22.98 19.35
N ASN A 80 -23.27 -23.76 18.49
CA ASN A 80 -24.01 -24.97 18.90
C ASN A 80 -25.00 -24.72 20.06
N THR A 81 -25.71 -23.59 20.04
CA THR A 81 -26.69 -23.18 21.08
C THR A 81 -26.07 -22.83 22.43
N LYS A 82 -24.74 -22.73 22.52
CA LYS A 82 -24.03 -22.27 23.72
C LYS A 82 -23.48 -20.86 23.47
N PRO A 83 -23.71 -19.91 24.39
CA PRO A 83 -23.00 -18.63 24.34
C PRO A 83 -21.53 -18.88 24.65
N VAL A 84 -20.65 -18.36 23.81
CA VAL A 84 -19.20 -18.37 23.99
C VAL A 84 -18.75 -16.92 24.03
N PRO A 85 -18.16 -16.44 25.14
CA PRO A 85 -17.65 -15.08 25.21
C PRO A 85 -16.52 -14.89 24.20
N PHE A 86 -16.39 -13.70 23.63
CA PHE A 86 -15.24 -13.32 22.81
C PHE A 86 -14.86 -11.85 23.04
N THR A 87 -13.57 -11.57 22.80
CA THR A 87 -13.04 -10.21 22.75
C THR A 87 -12.59 -9.92 21.32
N LEU A 88 -13.04 -8.78 20.77
CA LEU A 88 -12.70 -8.35 19.42
C LEU A 88 -11.55 -7.35 19.47
N TYR A 89 -10.46 -7.62 18.74
CA TYR A 89 -9.30 -6.73 18.66
C TYR A 89 -9.29 -6.05 17.31
N LYS A 90 -9.28 -4.72 17.33
CA LYS A 90 -9.19 -3.89 16.13
C LYS A 90 -7.75 -3.45 15.89
N TYR A 91 -7.28 -3.72 14.68
CA TYR A 91 -6.01 -3.26 14.15
C TYR A 91 -6.30 -2.25 13.04
N LYS A 92 -5.90 -1.01 13.27
CA LYS A 92 -6.04 0.08 12.31
C LYS A 92 -4.65 0.64 12.02
N GLN A 93 -4.29 0.80 10.75
CA GLN A 93 -3.12 1.61 10.40
C GLN A 93 -3.44 3.08 10.69
N GLU A 94 -2.55 3.78 11.40
CA GLU A 94 -2.73 5.19 11.76
C GLU A 94 -2.96 6.09 10.52
N ASP A 95 -2.39 5.73 9.37
CA ASP A 95 -2.40 6.53 8.14
C ASP A 95 -3.45 6.12 7.08
N ARG A 96 -4.24 5.06 7.30
CA ARG A 96 -5.27 4.61 6.34
C ARG A 96 -6.60 4.30 7.03
N THR A 97 -7.66 4.98 6.58
CA THR A 97 -9.04 4.75 7.05
C THR A 97 -9.68 3.47 6.52
N ASP A 98 -9.21 2.95 5.39
CA ASP A 98 -9.88 1.85 4.67
C ASP A 98 -9.34 0.45 5.00
N THR A 99 -8.25 0.34 5.77
CA THR A 99 -7.67 -0.96 6.14
C THR A 99 -7.82 -1.20 7.64
N GLU A 100 -8.95 -1.79 8.00
CA GLU A 100 -9.22 -2.24 9.36
C GLU A 100 -9.25 -3.77 9.39
N ILE A 101 -8.44 -4.37 10.27
CA ILE A 101 -8.44 -5.82 10.49
C ILE A 101 -8.98 -6.11 11.87
N TYR A 102 -9.85 -7.10 11.94
CA TYR A 102 -10.55 -7.52 13.15
C TYR A 102 -10.13 -8.93 13.52
N LEU A 103 -9.67 -9.12 14.76
CA LEU A 103 -9.27 -10.41 15.29
C LEU A 103 -10.18 -10.80 16.45
N ILE A 104 -10.77 -11.99 16.39
CA ILE A 104 -11.65 -12.53 17.43
C ILE A 104 -10.83 -13.49 18.29
N LYS A 105 -10.73 -13.21 19.59
CA LYS A 105 -10.18 -14.14 20.58
C LYS A 105 -11.35 -14.71 21.40
N GLY A 106 -11.52 -16.03 21.36
CA GLY A 106 -12.50 -16.69 22.22
C GLY A 106 -12.11 -16.51 23.69
N GLY A 107 -13.06 -16.09 24.51
CA GLY A 107 -12.96 -16.09 25.96
C GLY A 107 -12.98 -17.54 26.47
N ASN A 108 -12.14 -17.82 27.44
CA ASN A 108 -12.03 -19.14 28.06
C ASN A 108 -13.16 -19.39 29.05
#